data_AF-A0A7V5ZKN2-F1
#
_entry.id   AF-A0A7V5ZKN2-F1
#
_cell.length_a   1.000
_cell.length_b   1.000
_cell.length_c   1.000
_cell.angle_alpha   90.00
_cell.angle_beta   90.00
_cell.angle_gamma   90.00
#
_symmetry.space_group_name_H-M   'P 1'
#
loop_
_entity.id
_entity.type
_entity.pdbx_description
1 polymer ?
#
loop_
_entity_poly.entity_id
_entity_poly.type
_entity_poly.pdbx_seq_one_letter_code
_entity_poly.pdbx_strand_id
1 'polypeptide(L)'
;MRALQLLAPLALACPAWVVLVAALRRGSRTVAAARVALWAVILAVALPAGEAIHPGLCAALFPGAATYAAGMAAWADSGSGCEGDPECFLPQHATHAAAFAAATLATGGLAGLAFAAVLFGWMGAYAGALGQASGHPVAAAVLCWHPWALVRVAAFVALGVALAEPLARRGLPPRPGGRRWLAAGLAGLLLDAALKALAAEPWRRLVLEPLLR
;
A
#
# COMPACT_ATOMS: atom_id res chain seq x y z
N MET A 1 5.01 -11.28 20.61
CA MET A 1 5.29 -10.75 19.25
C MET A 1 4.21 -11.13 18.23
N ARG A 2 3.90 -12.42 17.98
CA ARG A 2 2.89 -12.82 16.97
C ARG A 2 1.49 -12.19 17.15
N ALA A 3 0.99 -12.10 18.39
CA ALA A 3 -0.30 -11.47 18.66
C ALA A 3 -0.33 -9.99 18.28
N LEU A 4 0.75 -9.24 18.56
CA LEU A 4 0.87 -7.84 18.20
C LEU A 4 0.85 -7.63 16.67
N GLN A 5 1.56 -8.49 15.94
CA GLN A 5 1.62 -8.44 14.47
C GLN A 5 0.29 -8.79 13.78
N LEU A 6 -0.61 -9.50 14.46
CA LEU A 6 -1.98 -9.75 13.98
C LEU A 6 -2.93 -8.61 14.35
N LEU A 7 -2.79 -8.07 15.57
CA LEU A 7 -3.68 -7.04 16.08
C LEU A 7 -3.41 -5.66 15.48
N ALA A 8 -2.15 -5.29 15.25
CA ALA A 8 -1.80 -3.96 14.76
C ALA A 8 -2.42 -3.65 13.37
N PRO A 9 -2.33 -4.53 12.35
CA PRO A 9 -2.98 -4.27 11.06
C PRO A 9 -4.50 -4.13 11.17
N LEU A 10 -5.15 -4.96 12.01
CA LEU A 10 -6.59 -4.89 12.24
C LEU A 10 -7.00 -3.60 12.98
N ALA A 11 -6.22 -3.20 13.99
CA ALA A 11 -6.45 -1.98 14.75
C ALA A 11 -6.33 -0.75 13.84
N LEU A 12 -5.34 -0.70 12.94
CA LEU A 12 -5.16 0.37 11.97
C LEU A 12 -6.24 0.36 10.88
N ALA A 13 -6.75 -0.81 10.49
CA ALA A 13 -7.79 -0.96 9.47
C ALA A 13 -9.19 -0.58 9.97
N CYS A 14 -9.49 -0.80 11.25
CA CYS A 14 -10.84 -0.66 11.80
C CYS A 14 -11.44 0.76 11.60
N PRO A 15 -10.74 1.86 11.91
CA PRO A 15 -11.29 3.21 11.68
C PRO A 15 -11.62 3.47 10.21
N ALA A 16 -10.74 3.06 9.30
CA ALA A 16 -10.95 3.19 7.85
C ALA A 16 -12.14 2.35 7.36
N TRP A 17 -12.27 1.14 7.90
CA TRP A 17 -13.36 0.24 7.56
C TRP A 17 -14.73 0.80 7.98
N VAL A 18 -14.84 1.35 9.20
CA VAL A 18 -16.08 1.99 9.68
C VAL A 18 -16.51 3.12 8.74
N VAL A 19 -15.58 4.01 8.38
CA VAL A 19 -15.91 5.16 7.53
C VAL A 19 -16.16 4.78 6.07
N LEU A 20 -15.55 3.70 5.58
CA LEU A 20 -15.80 3.07 4.27
C LEU A 20 -17.22 2.51 4.22
N VAL A 21 -17.59 1.61 5.15
CA VAL A 21 -18.91 0.98 5.20
C VAL A 21 -20.01 2.03 5.35
N ALA A 22 -19.82 3.02 6.23
CA ALA A 22 -20.78 4.11 6.39
C ALA A 22 -21.01 4.89 5.09
N ALA A 23 -19.95 5.18 4.33
CA ALA A 23 -20.07 5.88 3.04
C ALA A 23 -20.71 5.02 1.95
N LEU A 24 -20.36 3.73 1.87
CA LEU A 24 -20.94 2.77 0.93
C LEU A 24 -22.43 2.54 1.21
N ARG A 25 -22.86 2.45 2.48
CA ARG A 25 -24.27 2.36 2.85
C ARG A 25 -25.08 3.58 2.40
N ARG A 26 -24.49 4.78 2.49
CA ARG A 26 -25.07 6.01 1.91
C ARG A 26 -25.01 6.07 0.38
N GLY A 27 -24.32 5.12 -0.26
CA GLY A 27 -24.25 5.00 -1.71
C GLY A 27 -23.22 5.92 -2.37
N SER A 28 -22.30 6.48 -1.60
CA SER A 28 -21.26 7.36 -2.13
C SER A 28 -19.91 6.66 -2.20
N ARG A 29 -19.60 6.08 -3.37
CA ARG A 29 -18.30 5.45 -3.66
C ARG A 29 -17.16 6.45 -3.62
N THR A 30 -17.37 7.67 -4.11
CA THR A 30 -16.37 8.74 -4.10
C THR A 30 -15.99 9.13 -2.68
N VAL A 31 -16.97 9.29 -1.78
CA VAL A 31 -16.69 9.62 -0.37
C VAL A 31 -15.99 8.45 0.33
N ALA A 32 -16.39 7.20 0.04
CA ALA A 32 -15.69 6.01 0.50
C ALA A 32 -14.21 6.01 0.05
N ALA A 33 -13.96 6.21 -1.24
CA ALA A 33 -12.61 6.27 -1.81
C ALA A 33 -11.77 7.39 -1.17
N ALA A 34 -12.32 8.60 -1.04
CA ALA A 34 -11.61 9.74 -0.45
C ALA A 34 -11.23 9.48 1.02
N ARG A 35 -12.09 8.84 1.80
CA ARG A 35 -11.82 8.49 3.20
C ARG A 35 -10.74 7.43 3.33
N VAL A 36 -10.78 6.40 2.49
CA VAL A 36 -9.74 5.36 2.49
C VAL A 36 -8.41 5.93 1.97
N ALA A 37 -8.44 6.81 0.97
CA ALA A 37 -7.26 7.51 0.48
C ALA A 37 -6.64 8.41 1.56
N LEU A 38 -7.44 9.15 2.33
CA LEU A 38 -6.95 9.93 3.46
C LEU A 38 -6.27 9.04 4.52
N TRP A 39 -6.89 7.90 4.85
CA TRP A 39 -6.27 6.91 5.73
C TRP A 39 -4.93 6.40 5.19
N ALA A 40 -4.84 6.10 3.89
CA ALA A 40 -3.61 5.68 3.25
C ALA A 40 -2.51 6.75 3.35
N VAL A 41 -2.85 8.02 3.13
CA VAL A 41 -1.93 9.16 3.32
C VAL A 41 -1.46 9.25 4.77
N ILE A 42 -2.36 9.09 5.75
CA ILE A 42 -1.98 9.10 7.17
C ILE A 42 -0.97 7.99 7.46
N LEU A 43 -1.19 6.76 6.99
CA LEU A 43 -0.24 5.66 7.19
C LEU A 43 1.09 5.91 6.45
N ALA A 44 1.03 6.47 5.25
CA ALA A 44 2.21 6.80 4.44
C ALA A 44 3.12 7.82 5.13
N VAL A 45 2.60 8.65 6.03
CA VAL A 45 3.40 9.59 6.83
C VAL A 45 3.76 9.01 8.20
N ALA A 46 2.77 8.45 8.90
CA ALA A 46 2.93 8.03 10.29
C ALA A 46 3.89 6.83 10.44
N LEU A 47 3.85 5.86 9.53
CA LEU A 47 4.69 4.66 9.68
C LEU A 47 6.17 4.95 9.40
N PRO A 48 6.57 5.65 8.31
CA PRO A 48 7.96 6.07 8.15
C PRO A 48 8.45 6.98 9.28
N ALA A 49 7.63 7.94 9.73
CA ALA A 49 8.01 8.82 10.82
C ALA A 49 8.22 8.04 12.13
N GLY A 50 7.32 7.11 12.44
CA GLY A 50 7.43 6.21 13.58
C GLY A 50 8.68 5.33 13.49
N GLU A 51 8.99 4.79 12.31
CA GLU A 51 10.21 4.02 12.06
C GLU A 51 11.48 4.87 12.23
N ALA A 52 11.45 6.12 11.77
CA ALA A 52 12.58 7.04 11.91
C ALA A 52 12.85 7.43 13.37
N ILE A 53 11.79 7.57 14.19
CA ILE A 53 11.92 7.88 15.62
C ILE A 53 12.27 6.62 16.44
N HIS A 54 11.71 5.47 16.05
CA HIS A 54 11.89 4.18 16.73
C HIS A 54 12.28 3.09 15.71
N PRO A 55 13.57 2.98 15.35
CA PRO A 55 14.04 1.98 14.40
C PRO A 55 13.61 0.55 14.80
N GLY A 56 13.04 -0.19 13.85
CA GLY A 56 12.49 -1.53 14.06
C GLY A 56 11.01 -1.57 14.46
N LEU A 57 10.34 -0.41 14.63
CA LEU A 57 8.90 -0.34 14.93
C LEU A 57 8.07 -1.13 13.92
N CYS A 58 8.28 -0.90 12.63
CA CYS A 58 7.53 -1.55 11.57
C CYS A 58 7.81 -3.06 11.54
N ALA A 59 9.04 -3.51 11.84
CA ALA A 59 9.37 -4.93 11.95
C ALA A 59 8.65 -5.60 13.14
N ALA A 60 8.49 -4.87 14.25
CA ALA A 60 7.76 -5.34 15.42
C ALA A 60 6.25 -5.45 15.17
N LEU A 61 5.68 -4.55 14.35
CA LEU A 61 4.25 -4.45 14.09
C LEU A 61 3.77 -5.22 12.84
N PHE A 62 4.61 -5.37 11.82
CA PHE A 62 4.22 -5.90 10.53
C PHE A 62 5.13 -7.04 10.08
N PRO A 63 4.57 -8.24 9.82
CA PRO A 63 5.36 -9.39 9.42
C PRO A 63 6.02 -9.13 8.06
N GLY A 64 7.32 -9.41 7.94
CA GLY A 64 8.07 -9.24 6.69
C GLY A 64 8.63 -7.83 6.44
N ALA A 65 8.31 -6.83 7.27
CA ALA A 65 8.74 -5.45 7.04
C ALA A 65 10.28 -5.29 7.03
N ALA A 66 10.99 -5.96 7.94
CA ALA A 66 12.45 -5.95 7.97
C ALA A 66 13.07 -6.57 6.71
N THR A 67 12.55 -7.71 6.27
CA THR A 67 13.01 -8.39 5.05
C THR A 67 12.76 -7.54 3.81
N TYR A 68 11.59 -6.90 3.73
CA TYR A 68 11.27 -5.97 2.66
C TYR A 68 12.23 -4.77 2.64
N ALA A 69 12.44 -4.13 3.79
CA ALA A 69 13.34 -2.97 3.88
C ALA A 69 14.78 -3.33 3.49
N ALA A 70 15.29 -4.48 3.92
CA ALA A 70 16.60 -4.98 3.52
C ALA A 70 16.70 -5.23 2.00
N GLY A 71 15.66 -5.83 1.41
CA GLY A 71 15.60 -6.04 -0.05
C GLY A 71 15.57 -4.73 -0.83
N MET A 72 14.82 -3.74 -0.35
CA MET A 72 14.77 -2.41 -0.95
C MET A 72 16.09 -1.65 -0.81
N ALA A 73 16.77 -1.77 0.33
CA ALA A 73 18.10 -1.19 0.53
C ALA A 73 19.13 -1.81 -0.43
N ALA A 74 19.14 -3.14 -0.55
CA ALA A 74 20.01 -3.85 -1.48
C ALA A 74 19.74 -3.45 -2.94
N TRP A 75 18.47 -3.29 -3.31
CA TRP A 75 18.10 -2.76 -4.61
C TRP A 75 18.56 -1.33 -4.79
N ALA A 76 18.33 -0.43 -3.84
CA ALA A 76 18.73 0.97 -3.96
C ALA A 76 20.25 1.12 -4.16
N ASP A 77 21.04 0.33 -3.43
CA ASP A 77 22.51 0.33 -3.50
C ASP A 77 23.05 -0.28 -4.81
N SER A 78 22.58 -1.47 -5.19
CA SER A 78 23.22 -2.27 -6.24
C SER A 78 22.39 -2.45 -7.52
N GLY A 79 21.11 -2.08 -7.49
CA GLY A 79 20.12 -2.42 -8.53
C GLY A 79 19.68 -3.88 -8.52
N SER A 80 20.27 -4.73 -7.66
CA SER A 80 19.90 -6.14 -7.56
C SER A 80 18.67 -6.36 -6.69
N GLY A 81 17.87 -7.37 -7.03
CA GLY A 81 16.65 -7.72 -6.30
C GLY A 81 15.38 -7.47 -7.09
N CYS A 82 14.25 -7.77 -6.45
CA CYS A 82 12.97 -7.91 -7.15
C CYS A 82 12.36 -6.59 -7.63
N GLU A 83 12.80 -5.44 -7.14
CA GLU A 83 12.14 -4.16 -7.47
C GLU A 83 12.33 -3.78 -8.96
N GLY A 84 13.45 -4.16 -9.58
CA GLY A 84 13.74 -3.92 -11.00
C GLY A 84 13.49 -5.11 -11.94
N ASP A 85 13.12 -6.28 -11.41
CA ASP A 85 13.00 -7.52 -12.17
C ASP A 85 11.53 -7.97 -12.34
N PRO A 86 10.96 -7.86 -13.57
CA PRO A 86 9.58 -8.28 -13.85
C PRO A 86 9.29 -9.74 -13.51
N GLU A 87 10.25 -10.65 -13.69
CA GLU A 87 10.06 -12.07 -13.38
C GLU A 87 9.87 -12.27 -11.87
N CYS A 88 10.49 -11.42 -11.04
CA CYS A 88 10.29 -11.46 -9.60
C CYS A 88 9.07 -10.66 -9.12
N PHE A 89 8.89 -9.39 -9.53
CA PHE A 89 7.83 -8.57 -8.92
C PHE A 89 6.44 -8.85 -9.46
N LEU A 90 6.27 -9.30 -10.72
CA LEU A 90 4.94 -9.54 -11.29
C LEU A 90 4.18 -10.64 -10.52
N PRO A 91 4.77 -11.80 -10.19
CA PRO A 91 4.12 -12.80 -9.34
C PRO A 91 3.74 -12.26 -7.96
N GLN A 92 4.58 -11.42 -7.34
CA GLN A 92 4.30 -10.80 -6.04
C GLN A 92 3.12 -9.82 -6.14
N HIS A 93 3.10 -8.98 -7.18
CA HIS A 93 2.00 -8.05 -7.45
C HIS A 93 0.69 -8.77 -7.68
N ALA A 94 0.70 -9.83 -8.48
CA ALA A 94 -0.47 -10.68 -8.71
C ALA A 94 -0.97 -11.32 -7.40
N THR A 95 -0.05 -11.84 -6.58
CA THR A 95 -0.37 -12.42 -5.27
C THR A 95 -0.99 -11.40 -4.33
N HIS A 96 -0.41 -10.20 -4.23
CA HIS A 96 -0.96 -9.12 -3.42
C HIS A 96 -2.34 -8.68 -3.90
N ALA A 97 -2.52 -8.56 -5.23
CA ALA A 97 -3.81 -8.20 -5.81
C ALA A 97 -4.89 -9.25 -5.51
N ALA A 98 -4.56 -10.53 -5.69
CA ALA A 98 -5.47 -11.64 -5.42
C ALA A 98 -5.81 -11.73 -3.92
N ALA A 99 -4.79 -11.66 -3.04
CA ALA A 99 -4.98 -11.69 -1.59
C ALA A 99 -5.84 -10.52 -1.11
N PHE A 100 -5.55 -9.29 -1.57
CA PHE A 100 -6.35 -8.12 -1.25
C PHE A 100 -7.79 -8.27 -1.72
N ALA A 101 -8.01 -8.73 -2.96
CA ALA A 101 -9.35 -8.87 -3.52
C ALA A 101 -10.17 -9.92 -2.77
N ALA A 102 -9.59 -11.10 -2.51
CA ALA A 102 -10.23 -12.18 -1.78
C ALA A 102 -10.57 -11.76 -0.34
N ALA A 103 -9.61 -11.14 0.37
CA ALA A 103 -9.82 -10.64 1.72
C ALA A 103 -10.91 -9.55 1.77
N THR A 104 -10.90 -8.63 0.81
CA THR A 104 -11.90 -7.56 0.70
C THR A 104 -13.29 -8.12 0.48
N LEU A 105 -13.46 -9.06 -0.46
CA LEU A 105 -14.74 -9.72 -0.74
C LEU A 105 -15.27 -10.48 0.48
N ALA A 106 -14.39 -11.22 1.16
CA ALA A 106 -14.77 -12.06 2.30
C ALA A 106 -15.26 -11.25 3.52
N THR A 107 -14.71 -10.05 3.74
CA THR A 107 -14.97 -9.27 4.97
C THR A 107 -15.56 -7.89 4.71
N GLY A 108 -15.99 -7.59 3.48
CA GLY A 108 -16.49 -6.25 3.12
C GLY A 108 -15.43 -5.17 3.34
N GLY A 109 -14.17 -5.49 3.08
CA GLY A 109 -13.03 -4.57 3.13
C GLY A 109 -12.17 -4.59 4.39
N LEU A 110 -12.62 -5.14 5.53
CA LEU A 110 -11.81 -5.10 6.77
C LEU A 110 -10.45 -5.81 6.62
N ALA A 111 -10.43 -7.06 6.20
CA ALA A 111 -9.20 -7.83 6.01
C ALA A 111 -8.36 -7.29 4.84
N GLY A 112 -8.99 -6.75 3.79
CA GLY A 112 -8.29 -6.06 2.71
C GLY A 112 -7.54 -4.81 3.20
N LEU A 113 -8.17 -3.99 4.05
CA LEU A 113 -7.53 -2.84 4.68
C LEU A 113 -6.42 -3.24 5.65
N ALA A 114 -6.61 -4.34 6.40
CA ALA A 114 -5.56 -4.86 7.28
C ALA A 114 -4.35 -5.36 6.47
N PHE A 115 -4.60 -6.06 5.37
CA PHE A 115 -3.54 -6.44 4.43
C PHE A 115 -2.83 -5.21 3.84
N ALA A 116 -3.58 -4.18 3.44
CA ALA A 116 -2.98 -2.92 2.99
C ALA A 116 -2.13 -2.26 4.08
N ALA A 117 -2.55 -2.28 5.35
CA ALA A 117 -1.76 -1.77 6.47
C ALA A 117 -0.42 -2.51 6.62
N VAL A 118 -0.37 -3.82 6.39
CA VAL A 118 0.89 -4.59 6.36
C VAL A 118 1.81 -4.07 5.25
N LEU A 119 1.29 -3.86 4.05
CA LEU A 119 2.07 -3.32 2.93
C LEU A 119 2.57 -1.88 3.20
N PHE A 120 1.74 -1.06 3.85
CA PHE A 120 2.17 0.26 4.33
C PHE A 120 3.26 0.16 5.40
N GLY A 121 3.22 -0.86 6.27
CA GLY A 121 4.28 -1.16 7.22
C GLY A 121 5.59 -1.55 6.57
N TRP A 122 5.55 -2.31 5.48
CA TRP A 122 6.74 -2.65 4.69
C TRP A 122 7.37 -1.39 4.09
N MET A 123 6.55 -0.56 3.44
CA MET A 123 7.00 0.74 2.92
C MET A 123 7.48 1.67 4.03
N GLY A 124 6.82 1.65 5.19
CA GLY A 124 7.20 2.42 6.38
C GLY A 124 8.61 2.07 6.87
N ALA A 125 8.91 0.78 6.98
CA ALA A 125 10.24 0.30 7.34
C ALA A 125 11.31 0.81 6.36
N TYR A 126 11.07 0.66 5.05
CA TYR A 126 11.98 1.13 4.01
C TYR A 126 12.17 2.65 4.05
N ALA A 127 11.08 3.41 4.05
CA ALA A 127 11.09 4.87 4.00
C ALA A 127 11.76 5.49 5.24
N GLY A 128 11.48 4.95 6.42
CA GLY A 128 12.11 5.40 7.67
C GLY A 128 13.61 5.09 7.71
N ALA A 129 14.02 3.92 7.22
CA ALA A 129 15.44 3.57 7.10
C ALA A 129 16.16 4.43 6.06
N LEU A 130 15.54 4.67 4.89
CA LEU A 130 16.10 5.53 3.84
C LEU A 130 16.27 6.97 4.33
N GLY A 131 15.28 7.49 5.05
CA GLY A 131 15.35 8.83 5.63
C GLY A 131 16.52 8.98 6.61
N GLN A 132 16.82 7.95 7.41
CA GLN A 132 17.96 7.95 8.34
C GLN A 132 19.31 7.82 7.63
N ALA A 133 19.37 7.06 6.53
CA ALA A 133 20.59 6.85 5.76
C ALA A 133 20.94 8.02 4.81
N SER A 134 19.97 8.89 4.50
CA SER A 134 20.11 9.96 3.51
C SER A 134 20.68 11.25 4.10
N GLY A 135 21.58 11.92 3.36
CA GLY A 135 21.97 13.32 3.65
C GLY A 135 20.84 14.34 3.46
N HIS A 136 19.72 13.92 2.87
CA HIS A 136 18.53 14.72 2.58
C HIS A 136 17.25 14.03 3.09
N PRO A 137 17.04 13.94 4.41
CA PRO A 137 16.00 13.12 5.03
C PRO A 137 14.58 13.46 4.57
N VAL A 138 14.28 14.75 4.35
CA VAL A 138 12.96 15.20 3.87
C VAL A 138 12.74 14.77 2.42
N ALA A 139 13.75 14.91 1.56
CA ALA A 139 13.66 14.49 0.16
C ALA A 139 13.54 12.97 0.07
N ALA A 140 14.31 12.21 0.86
CA ALA A 140 14.19 10.76 0.97
C ALA A 140 12.80 10.31 1.44
N ALA A 141 12.23 10.98 2.46
CA ALA A 141 10.89 10.67 2.95
C ALA A 141 9.80 10.87 1.88
N VAL A 142 9.95 11.84 0.98
CA VAL A 142 9.01 12.06 -0.14
C VAL A 142 9.28 11.10 -1.30
N LEU A 143 10.54 10.98 -1.71
CA LEU A 143 10.95 10.27 -2.93
C LEU A 143 11.05 8.75 -2.76
N CYS A 144 10.99 8.24 -1.52
CA CYS A 144 10.80 6.81 -1.26
C CYS A 144 9.43 6.30 -1.73
N TRP A 145 8.44 7.19 -1.90
CA TRP A 145 7.14 6.86 -2.45
C TRP A 145 7.21 6.88 -3.98
N HIS A 146 7.64 5.76 -4.53
CA HIS A 146 7.78 5.58 -5.97
C HIS A 146 6.47 5.88 -6.71
N PRO A 147 6.52 6.45 -7.93
CA PRO A 147 5.31 6.79 -8.69
C PRO A 147 4.37 5.60 -8.91
N TRP A 148 4.93 4.40 -9.19
CA TRP A 148 4.14 3.19 -9.36
C TRP A 148 3.44 2.78 -8.05
N ALA A 149 4.08 2.93 -6.89
CA ALA A 149 3.45 2.67 -5.60
C ALA A 149 2.23 3.59 -5.34
N LEU A 150 2.29 4.87 -5.74
CA LEU A 150 1.16 5.79 -5.65
C LEU A 150 -0.01 5.34 -6.53
N VAL A 151 0.28 4.94 -7.77
CA VAL A 151 -0.71 4.36 -8.69
C VAL A 151 -1.33 3.10 -8.09
N ARG A 152 -0.52 2.23 -7.48
CA ARG A 152 -0.98 1.00 -6.82
C ARG A 152 -1.92 1.28 -5.66
N VAL A 153 -1.62 2.28 -4.82
CA VAL A 153 -2.51 2.70 -3.73
C VAL A 153 -3.85 3.16 -4.30
N ALA A 154 -3.85 4.03 -5.32
CA ALA A 154 -5.08 4.48 -5.96
C ALA A 154 -5.89 3.32 -6.58
N ALA A 155 -5.20 2.37 -7.21
CA ALA A 155 -5.79 1.16 -7.77
C ALA A 155 -6.46 0.29 -6.69
N PHE A 156 -5.78 0.06 -5.57
CA PHE A 156 -6.35 -0.68 -4.44
C PHE A 156 -7.49 0.03 -3.76
N VAL A 157 -7.48 1.37 -3.68
CA VAL A 157 -8.64 2.14 -3.19
C VAL A 157 -9.85 1.91 -4.09
N ALA A 158 -9.69 2.06 -5.40
CA ALA A 158 -10.79 1.87 -6.35
C ALA A 158 -11.34 0.43 -6.33
N LEU A 159 -10.44 -0.55 -6.32
CA LEU A 159 -10.77 -1.97 -6.23
C LEU A 159 -11.46 -2.30 -4.90
N GLY A 160 -10.92 -1.80 -3.79
CA GLY A 160 -11.44 -2.01 -2.44
C GLY A 160 -12.86 -1.48 -2.28
N VAL A 161 -13.14 -0.28 -2.80
CA VAL A 161 -14.49 0.29 -2.84
C VAL A 161 -15.46 -0.58 -3.64
N ALA A 162 -15.04 -1.05 -4.83
CA ALA A 162 -15.88 -1.89 -5.68
C ALA A 162 -16.19 -3.27 -5.05
N LEU A 163 -15.17 -3.90 -4.45
CA LEU A 163 -15.28 -5.25 -3.90
C LEU A 163 -15.91 -5.28 -2.50
N ALA A 164 -15.77 -4.22 -1.70
CA ALA A 164 -16.39 -4.15 -0.37
C ALA A 164 -17.91 -3.85 -0.45
N GLU A 165 -18.35 -3.16 -1.51
CA GLU A 165 -19.74 -2.67 -1.65
C GLU A 165 -20.82 -3.76 -1.50
N PRO A 166 -20.72 -4.96 -2.12
CA PRO A 166 -21.76 -5.98 -2.02
C PRO A 166 -22.06 -6.40 -0.57
N LEU A 167 -21.02 -6.56 0.25
CA LEU A 167 -21.21 -6.92 1.66
C LEU A 167 -21.57 -5.71 2.52
N ALA A 168 -20.92 -4.56 2.29
CA ALA A 168 -21.21 -3.32 3.03
C ALA A 168 -22.65 -2.81 2.82
N ARG A 169 -23.24 -3.07 1.65
CA ARG A 169 -24.62 -2.73 1.30
C ARG A 169 -25.58 -3.93 1.36
N ARG A 170 -25.22 -5.04 2.01
CA ARG A 170 -26.11 -6.20 2.14
C ARG A 170 -27.46 -5.77 2.73
N GLY A 171 -28.56 -6.15 2.05
CA GLY A 171 -29.92 -5.73 2.41
C GLY A 171 -30.37 -4.38 1.86
N LEU A 172 -29.55 -3.70 1.04
CA LEU A 172 -29.92 -2.46 0.34
C LEU A 172 -29.99 -2.69 -1.19
N PRO A 173 -30.74 -1.86 -1.94
CA PRO A 173 -30.77 -1.95 -3.39
C PRO A 173 -29.37 -1.79 -4.03
N PRO A 174 -29.07 -2.55 -5.10
CA PRO A 174 -27.81 -2.45 -5.82
C PRO A 174 -27.68 -1.07 -6.49
N ARG A 175 -26.46 -0.54 -6.57
CA ARG A 175 -26.21 0.72 -7.29
C ARG A 175 -25.48 0.46 -8.60
N PRO A 176 -25.92 1.06 -9.72
CA PRO A 176 -25.18 0.99 -10.98
C PRO A 176 -23.81 1.65 -10.84
N GLY A 177 -22.87 1.29 -11.72
CA GLY A 177 -21.56 1.94 -11.82
C GLY A 177 -20.41 1.30 -11.04
N GLY A 178 -20.65 0.23 -10.26
CA GLY A 178 -19.57 -0.50 -9.56
C GLY A 178 -18.51 -1.07 -10.51
N ARG A 179 -18.92 -1.48 -11.72
CA ARG A 179 -18.02 -1.98 -12.78
C ARG A 179 -16.96 -0.95 -13.20
N ARG A 180 -17.27 0.35 -13.17
CA ARG A 180 -16.30 1.41 -13.53
C ARG A 180 -15.18 1.50 -12.50
N TRP A 181 -15.51 1.35 -11.22
CA TRP A 181 -14.53 1.33 -10.13
C TRP A 181 -13.66 0.08 -10.17
N LEU A 182 -14.26 -1.08 -10.46
CA LEU A 182 -13.53 -2.32 -10.68
C LEU A 182 -12.56 -2.20 -11.86
N ALA A 183 -13.04 -1.71 -13.01
CA ALA A 183 -12.20 -1.51 -14.20
C ALA A 183 -11.07 -0.49 -13.94
N ALA A 184 -11.35 0.62 -13.25
CA ALA A 184 -10.33 1.60 -12.87
C ALA A 184 -9.27 0.99 -11.95
N GLY A 185 -9.67 0.18 -10.97
CA GLY A 185 -8.74 -0.55 -10.10
C GLY A 185 -7.83 -1.51 -10.88
N LEU A 186 -8.41 -2.33 -11.76
CA LEU A 186 -7.64 -3.27 -12.60
C LEU A 186 -6.70 -2.55 -13.57
N ALA A 187 -7.17 -1.51 -14.25
CA ALA A 187 -6.35 -0.69 -15.12
C ALA A 187 -5.20 -0.02 -14.35
N GLY A 188 -5.47 0.45 -13.13
CA GLY A 188 -4.45 1.01 -12.25
C GLY A 188 -3.38 0.00 -11.85
N LEU A 189 -3.73 -1.26 -11.58
CA LEU A 189 -2.75 -2.32 -11.28
C LEU A 189 -1.87 -2.64 -12.51
N LEU A 190 -2.44 -2.67 -13.71
CA LEU A 190 -1.67 -2.83 -14.95
C LEU A 190 -0.72 -1.64 -15.17
N LEU A 191 -1.19 -0.43 -14.89
CA LEU A 191 -0.37 0.78 -14.98
C LEU A 191 0.77 0.80 -13.95
N ASP A 192 0.51 0.38 -12.70
CA ASP A 192 1.55 0.22 -11.67
C ASP A 192 2.64 -0.75 -12.14
N ALA A 193 2.26 -1.93 -12.63
CA ALA A 193 3.22 -2.92 -13.12
C ALA A 193 4.02 -2.40 -14.33
N ALA A 194 3.36 -1.74 -15.29
CA ALA A 194 4.02 -1.16 -16.46
C ALA A 194 4.98 -0.03 -16.09
N LEU A 195 4.54 0.90 -15.23
CA LEU A 195 5.38 1.99 -14.74
C LEU A 195 6.59 1.44 -13.98
N LYS A 196 6.39 0.44 -13.12
CA LYS A 196 7.49 -0.19 -12.39
C LYS A 196 8.50 -0.85 -13.34
N ALA A 197 8.03 -1.64 -14.31
CA ALA A 197 8.90 -2.29 -15.29
C ALA A 197 9.76 -1.30 -16.09
N LEU A 198 9.21 -0.13 -16.40
CA LEU A 198 9.89 0.89 -17.21
C LEU A 198 10.74 1.86 -16.39
N ALA A 199 10.32 2.19 -15.17
CA ALA A 199 10.87 3.31 -14.41
C ALA A 199 11.67 2.89 -13.18
N ALA A 200 11.66 1.63 -12.73
CA ALA A 200 12.37 1.21 -11.53
C ALA A 200 13.87 1.55 -11.61
N GLU A 201 14.57 1.10 -12.65
CA GLU A 201 16.02 1.34 -12.78
C GLU A 201 16.37 2.82 -13.02
N PRO A 202 15.67 3.57 -13.91
CA PRO A 202 15.85 5.02 -13.99
C PRO A 202 15.61 5.75 -12.66
N TRP A 203 14.57 5.37 -11.91
CA TRP A 203 14.27 5.98 -10.61
C TRP A 203 15.38 5.73 -9.60
N ARG A 204 15.91 4.50 -9.55
CA ARG A 204 17.04 4.17 -8.68
C ARG A 204 18.24 5.08 -8.96
N ARG A 205 18.69 5.14 -10.21
CA ARG A 205 19.90 5.89 -10.59
C ARG A 205 19.74 7.40 -10.47
N LEU A 206 18.58 7.93 -10.87
CA LEU A 206 18.37 9.38 -10.97
C LEU A 206 17.84 10.01 -9.69
N VAL A 207 17.20 9.22 -8.82
CA VAL A 207 16.52 9.72 -7.63
C VAL A 207 17.09 9.13 -6.36
N LEU A 208 17.23 7.81 -6.24
CA LEU A 208 17.64 7.17 -4.98
C LEU A 208 19.15 7.24 -4.74
N GLU A 209 19.98 6.95 -5.75
CA GLU A 209 21.45 7.02 -5.60
C GLU A 209 21.93 8.41 -5.14
N PRO A 210 21.47 9.54 -5.69
CA PRO A 210 21.87 10.86 -5.23
C PRO A 210 21.44 11.19 -3.79
N LEU A 211 20.39 10.55 -3.28
CA LEU A 211 19.92 10.75 -1.91
C LEU A 211 20.73 9.96 -0.87
N LEU A 212 21.41 8.90 -1.31
CA LEU A 212 22.20 7.99 -0.47
C LEU A 212 23.70 8.34 -0.43
N ARG A 213 24.15 9.29 -1.25
CA ARG A 213 25.52 9.82 -1.25
C ARG A 213 25.61 11.08 -0.40
#